data_AF-A0A2S7RQ16-F1
#
_entry.id   AF-A0A2S7RQ16-F1
#
_cell.length_a   1.000
_cell.length_b   1.000
_cell.length_c   1.000
_cell.angle_alpha   90.00
_cell.angle_beta   90.00
_cell.angle_gamma   90.00
#
_symmetry.space_group_name_H-M   'P 1'
#
loop_
_entity.id
_entity.type
_entity.pdbx_description
1 polymer ?
#
loop_
_entity_poly.entity_id
_entity_poly.type
_entity_poly.pdbx_seq_one_letter_code
_entity_poly.pdbx_strand_id
1 'polypeptide(L)'
;MNIAISDEFQVELAKKQYDNLKLTNSTALNKDKMIIGYVSHINSKITGEQSFIIIDNYVPLSAPLSEGESVKEVTVLYRGSSFDSSLDAELGWR
;
A
#
# COMPACT_ATOMS: atom_id res chain seq x y z
N MET A 1 8.65 -13.49 7.94
CA MET A 1 9.02 -14.55 6.96
C MET A 1 10.25 -14.02 6.23
N ASN A 2 11.33 -14.78 6.06
CA ASN A 2 12.47 -14.24 5.29
C ASN A 2 12.14 -14.35 3.80
N ILE A 3 11.52 -13.31 3.23
CA ILE A 3 11.20 -13.26 1.81
C ILE A 3 12.51 -13.17 1.04
N ALA A 4 12.84 -14.21 0.27
CA ALA A 4 13.95 -14.14 -0.68
C ALA A 4 13.56 -13.13 -1.77
N ILE A 5 14.19 -11.96 -1.75
CA ILE A 5 13.91 -10.87 -2.69
C ILE A 5 14.52 -11.27 -4.05
N SER A 6 13.73 -11.90 -4.90
CA SER A 6 14.09 -12.12 -6.31
C SER A 6 13.78 -10.87 -7.15
N ASP A 7 14.41 -10.74 -8.31
CA ASP A 7 14.09 -9.67 -9.26
C ASP A 7 12.61 -9.74 -9.70
N GLU A 8 12.08 -10.96 -9.88
CA GLU A 8 10.67 -11.19 -10.17
C GLU A 8 9.77 -10.67 -9.04
N PHE A 9 10.10 -10.97 -7.79
CA PHE A 9 9.38 -10.45 -6.62
C PHE A 9 9.34 -8.93 -6.61
N GLN A 10 10.48 -8.28 -6.88
CA GLN A 10 10.56 -6.81 -6.94
C GLN A 10 9.68 -6.22 -8.04
N VAL A 11 9.67 -6.85 -9.23
CA VAL A 11 8.83 -6.42 -10.36
C VAL A 11 7.35 -6.57 -10.03
N GLU A 12 6.94 -7.68 -9.42
CA GLU A 12 5.56 -7.89 -9.02
C GLU A 12 5.12 -6.94 -7.91
N LEU A 13 6.00 -6.66 -6.94
CA LEU A 13 5.74 -5.71 -5.87
C LEU A 13 5.60 -4.29 -6.43
N ALA A 14 6.40 -3.92 -7.43
CA ALA A 14 6.27 -2.65 -8.12
C ALA A 14 4.93 -2.54 -8.87
N LYS A 15 4.47 -3.61 -9.53
CA LYS A 15 3.15 -3.62 -10.19
C LYS A 15 2.01 -3.36 -9.20
N LYS A 16 2.12 -3.84 -7.95
CA LYS A 16 1.11 -3.60 -6.89
C LYS A 16 0.92 -2.13 -6.54
N GLN A 17 1.87 -1.25 -6.83
CA GLN A 17 1.71 0.20 -6.61
C GLN A 17 0.56 0.81 -7.41
N TYR A 18 0.12 0.16 -8.49
CA TYR A 18 -0.97 0.63 -9.35
C TYR A 18 -2.31 -0.07 -9.11
N ASP A 19 -2.35 -1.04 -8.18
CA ASP A 19 -3.60 -1.72 -7.80
C ASP A 19 -4.51 -0.80 -6.99
N ASN A 20 -5.81 -1.06 -7.02
CA ASN A 20 -6.79 -0.36 -6.17
C ASN A 20 -6.79 -0.96 -4.74
N LEU A 21 -5.72 -0.66 -3.98
CA LEU A 21 -5.53 -1.13 -2.62
C LEU A 21 -6.50 -0.41 -1.66
N LYS A 22 -7.13 -1.17 -0.76
CA LYS A 22 -8.08 -0.66 0.24
C LYS A 22 -7.63 -1.07 1.63
N LEU A 23 -7.96 -0.24 2.62
CA LEU A 23 -7.72 -0.55 4.04
C LEU A 23 -8.26 -1.95 4.36
N THR A 24 -7.55 -2.64 5.26
CA THR A 24 -7.84 -3.99 5.77
C THR A 24 -7.81 -5.13 4.76
N ASN A 25 -7.66 -4.85 3.46
CA ASN A 25 -7.49 -5.90 2.47
C ASN A 25 -6.12 -6.59 2.63
N SER A 26 -6.15 -7.92 2.54
CA SER A 26 -4.93 -8.69 2.33
C SER A 26 -4.40 -8.40 0.92
N THR A 27 -3.11 -8.09 0.86
CA THR A 27 -2.40 -7.88 -0.40
C THR A 27 -1.59 -9.14 -0.67
N ALA A 28 -1.82 -9.77 -1.82
CA ALA A 28 -1.11 -10.97 -2.24
C ALA A 28 -0.30 -10.69 -3.51
N LEU A 29 0.93 -11.21 -3.54
CA LEU A 29 1.78 -11.26 -4.72
C LEU A 29 1.47 -12.55 -5.51
N ASN A 30 1.24 -12.37 -6.82
CA ASN A 30 1.05 -13.44 -7.80
C ASN A 30 -0.17 -14.37 -7.60
N LYS A 31 -0.35 -15.28 -8.58
CA LYS A 31 -1.34 -16.39 -8.59
C LYS A 31 -1.10 -17.41 -7.47
N ASP A 32 0.13 -17.49 -6.96
CA ASP A 32 0.51 -18.40 -5.87
C ASP A 32 0.14 -17.88 -4.46
N LYS A 33 -0.56 -16.74 -4.39
CA LYS A 33 -1.18 -16.19 -3.16
C LYS A 33 -0.19 -15.93 -2.02
N MET A 34 1.05 -15.57 -2.32
CA MET A 34 1.98 -15.15 -1.27
C MET A 34 1.48 -13.83 -0.67
N ILE A 35 0.91 -13.88 0.53
CA ILE A 35 0.39 -12.70 1.22
C ILE A 35 1.60 -11.86 1.67
N ILE A 36 1.71 -10.64 1.13
CA ILE A 36 2.74 -9.66 1.55
C ILE A 36 2.32 -8.92 2.82
N GLY A 37 1.02 -8.91 3.13
CA GLY A 37 0.48 -8.34 4.36
C GLY A 37 -0.89 -7.70 4.16
N TYR A 38 -1.28 -6.86 5.11
CA TYR A 38 -2.55 -6.14 5.15
C TYR A 38 -2.33 -4.64 5.04
N VAL A 39 -3.18 -3.96 4.26
CA VAL A 39 -3.14 -2.49 4.16
C VAL A 39 -3.62 -1.88 5.48
N SER A 40 -2.69 -1.32 6.25
CA SER A 40 -2.95 -0.67 7.54
C SER A 40 -3.27 0.82 7.37
N HIS A 41 -2.60 1.48 6.43
CA HIS A 41 -2.77 2.91 6.21
C HIS A 41 -2.69 3.27 4.74
N ILE A 42 -3.47 4.29 4.37
CA ILE A 42 -3.44 4.93 3.06
C ILE A 42 -3.26 6.41 3.29
N ASN A 43 -2.16 6.98 2.79
CA ASN A 43 -1.95 8.42 2.78
C ASN A 43 -2.11 8.92 1.35
N SER A 44 -3.06 9.82 1.13
CA SER A 44 -3.35 10.40 -0.17
C SER A 44 -3.16 11.91 -0.11
N LYS A 45 -2.33 12.46 -0.99
CA LYS A 45 -2.18 13.90 -1.18
C LYS A 45 -3.14 14.39 -2.26
N ILE A 46 -3.52 15.67 -2.18
CA ILE A 46 -4.34 16.33 -3.20
C ILE A 46 -3.67 16.36 -4.58
N THR A 47 -2.34 16.27 -4.64
CA THR A 47 -1.54 16.17 -5.88
C THR A 47 -1.63 14.78 -6.56
N GLY A 48 -2.42 13.86 -6.01
CA GLY A 48 -2.60 12.50 -6.55
C GLY A 48 -1.51 11.52 -6.11
N GLU A 49 -0.51 11.94 -5.34
CA GLU A 49 0.46 11.02 -4.73
C GLU A 49 -0.20 10.18 -3.64
N GLN A 50 0.08 8.88 -3.62
CA GLN A 50 -0.44 7.95 -2.62
C GLN A 50 0.66 7.07 -2.04
N SER A 51 0.59 6.79 -0.74
CA SER A 51 1.39 5.75 -0.11
C SER A 51 0.53 4.78 0.68
N PHE A 52 0.88 3.50 0.59
CA PHE A 52 0.20 2.40 1.25
C PHE A 52 1.15 1.74 2.23
N ILE A 53 0.76 1.67 3.50
CA ILE A 53 1.50 0.97 4.55
C ILE A 53 0.91 -0.42 4.68
N ILE A 54 1.72 -1.44 4.41
CA ILE A 54 1.37 -2.85 4.47
C ILE A 54 2.12 -3.50 5.62
N ILE A 55 1.41 -4.21 6.49
CA ILE A 55 1.95 -4.89 7.68
C ILE A 55 1.66 -6.39 7.63
N ASP A 56 2.57 -7.20 8.17
CA ASP A 56 2.46 -8.67 8.17
C ASP A 56 1.27 -9.19 8.98
N ASN A 57 0.99 -8.57 10.13
CA ASN A 57 -0.17 -8.87 10.96
C ASN A 57 -1.10 -7.66 11.04
N TYR A 58 -2.38 -7.85 10.72
CA TYR A 58 -3.35 -6.78 10.85
C TYR A 58 -3.53 -6.40 12.32
N VAL A 59 -3.27 -5.12 12.63
CA VAL A 59 -3.50 -4.52 13.94
C VAL A 59 -4.42 -3.31 13.74
N PRO A 60 -5.62 -3.29 14.35
CA PRO A 60 -6.51 -2.14 14.22
C PRO A 60 -5.91 -0.91 14.93
N LEU A 61 -6.22 0.29 14.43
CA LEU A 61 -5.71 1.55 15.03
C LEU A 61 -6.13 1.76 16.49
N SER A 62 -7.20 1.07 16.94
CA SER A 62 -7.68 1.08 18.32
C SER A 62 -6.98 0.05 19.23
N ALA A 63 -6.06 -0.75 18.68
CA ALA A 63 -5.35 -1.78 19.44
C ALA A 63 -4.39 -1.15 20.46
N PRO A 64 -4.16 -1.83 21.60
CA PRO A 64 -3.14 -1.43 22.56
C PRO A 64 -1.74 -1.47 21.93
N LEU A 65 -0.82 -0.65 22.46
CA LEU A 65 0.57 -0.53 21.97
C LEU A 65 1.29 -1.88 21.84
N SER A 66 1.04 -2.80 22.78
CA SER A 66 1.64 -4.15 22.78
C SER A 66 1.25 -4.99 21.57
N GLU A 67 0.07 -4.76 20.98
CA GLU A 67 -0.33 -5.42 19.73
C GLU A 67 0.37 -4.80 18.52
N GLY A 68 0.63 -3.50 18.55
CA GLY A 68 1.44 -2.82 17.52
C GLY A 68 2.88 -3.34 17.47
N GLU A 69 3.47 -3.68 18.61
CA GLU A 69 4.80 -4.29 18.71
C GLU A 69 4.88 -5.71 18.12
N SER A 70 3.73 -6.35 17.85
CA SER A 70 3.69 -7.67 17.20
C SER A 70 3.94 -7.65 15.70
N VAL A 71 3.88 -6.46 15.07
CA VAL A 71 4.20 -6.25 13.66
C VAL A 71 5.71 -6.36 13.45
N LYS A 72 6.15 -7.30 12.61
CA LYS A 72 7.58 -7.55 12.38
C LYS A 72 8.09 -6.95 11.08
N GLU A 73 7.21 -6.78 10.11
CA GLU A 73 7.56 -6.34 8.77
C GLU A 73 6.61 -5.23 8.30
N VAL A 74 7.19 -4.14 7.79
CA VAL A 74 6.46 -3.00 7.24
C VAL A 74 6.94 -2.77 5.82
N THR A 75 6.01 -2.87 4.86
CA THR A 75 6.25 -2.55 3.46
C THR A 75 5.52 -1.27 3.10
N VAL A 76 6.22 -0.33 2.46
CA VAL A 76 5.62 0.91 1.97
C VAL A 76 5.58 0.88 0.45
N LEU A 77 4.39 0.89 -0.13
CA LEU A 77 4.20 1.07 -1.56
C LEU A 77 3.93 2.54 -1.84
N TYR A 78 4.75 3.13 -2.71
CA TYR A 78 4.54 4.49 -3.18
C TYR A 78 3.96 4.46 -4.58
N ARG A 79 2.82 5.11 -4.77
CA ARG A 79 2.24 5.39 -6.07
C ARG A 79 2.49 6.88 -6.34
N GLY A 80 3.20 7.17 -7.42
CA GLY A 80 3.40 8.55 -7.89
C GLY A 80 2.07 9.26 -8.17
N SER A 81 2.15 10.52 -8.57
CA SER A 81 0.95 11.33 -8.87
C SER A 81 0.03 10.60 -9.86
N SER A 82 -1.13 10.19 -9.37
CA SER A 82 -2.28 9.84 -10.20
C SER A 82 -3.02 11.13 -10.44
N PHE A 83 -2.45 11.98 -11.28
CA PHE A 83 -3.06 13.24 -11.64
C PHE A 83 -4.40 12.93 -12.31
N ASP A 84 -5.50 13.22 -11.60
CA ASP A 84 -6.80 13.18 -12.23
C ASP A 84 -6.91 14.44 -13.09
N SER A 85 -6.83 14.26 -14.41
CA SER A 85 -6.98 15.36 -15.37
C SER A 85 -8.32 16.10 -15.22
N SER A 86 -9.30 15.55 -14.48
CA SER A 86 -10.53 16.26 -14.17
C SER A 86 -10.37 17.36 -13.10
N LEU A 87 -9.32 17.34 -12.27
CA LEU A 87 -9.05 18.43 -11.30
C LEU A 87 -8.49 19.69 -11.98
N ASP A 88 -7.78 19.54 -13.10
CA ASP A 88 -7.32 20.69 -13.91
C ASP A 88 -8.50 21.45 -14.53
N ALA A 89 -9.60 20.75 -14.85
CA ALA A 89 -10.80 21.37 -15.40
C ALA A 89 -11.53 22.27 -14.39
N GLU A 90 -11.43 22.00 -13.08
CA GLU A 90 -12.02 22.86 -12.03
C GLU A 90 -11.15 24.09 -11.70
N LEU A 91 -9.84 24.02 -11.93
CA LEU A 91 -8.90 25.10 -11.62
C LEU A 91 -8.59 26.04 -12.80
N GLY A 92 -9.04 25.70 -14.01
CA GLY A 92 -8.68 26.44 -15.23
C GLY A 92 -9.41 27.77 -15.51
N TRP A 93 -10.47 28.12 -14.77
CA TRP A 93 -11.30 29.31 -15.09
C TRP A 93 -11.88 30.02 -13.84
N ARG A 94 -11.04 30.41 -12.88
CA ARG A 94 -11.41 31.40 -11.86
C ARG A 94 -10.37 32.50 -11.74
#